data_AF-A0A5N0V1Q9-F1
#
_entry.id   AF-A0A5N0V1Q9-F1
#
_cell.length_a   1.000
_cell.length_b   1.000
_cell.length_c   1.000
_cell.angle_alpha   90.00
_cell.angle_beta   90.00
_cell.angle_gamma   90.00
#
_symmetry.space_group_name_H-M   'P 1'
#
loop_
_entity.id
_entity.type
_entity.pdbx_description
1 polymer ?
#
loop_
_entity_poly.entity_id
_entity_poly.type
_entity_poly.pdbx_seq_one_letter_code
_entity_poly.pdbx_strand_id
1 'polypeptide(L)'
;MPQNAMDNPLVLPMLGLLAESPRQQYALFAELRDRYAFLRVKTSTVYTLVGSLERNGLAALDGEQEVSLTREGIAELRRRVEAHLREADPNADPKFAIALAYLGILPPGDAAALLRERAQALKADARAADEVLRESGVAELHMIEGHFLASRLRHDATWLNRLAGRIESGDLAWP
;
A
#
# COMPACT_ATOMS: atom_id res chain seq x y z
N MET A 1 -7.76 6.31 -18.22
CA MET A 1 -7.42 4.87 -18.19
C MET A 1 -5.91 4.79 -18.09
N PRO A 2 -5.32 3.99 -17.19
CA PRO A 2 -3.86 3.86 -17.15
C PRO A 2 -3.38 3.38 -18.53
N GLN A 3 -2.33 4.01 -19.05
CA GLN A 3 -1.79 3.72 -20.38
C GLN A 3 -1.10 2.35 -20.41
N ASN A 4 -0.70 1.86 -19.23
CA ASN A 4 -0.24 0.50 -18.97
C ASN A 4 -1.18 -0.18 -17.96
N ALA A 5 -1.71 -1.37 -18.29
CA ALA A 5 -2.58 -2.14 -17.40
C ALA A 5 -1.93 -2.42 -16.03
N MET A 6 -0.59 -2.49 -15.98
CA MET A 6 0.19 -2.76 -14.77
C MET A 6 0.19 -1.61 -13.75
N ASP A 7 -0.23 -0.41 -14.13
CA ASP A 7 -0.36 0.75 -13.23
C ASP A 7 -1.74 0.80 -12.53
N ASN A 8 -2.61 -0.16 -12.81
CA ASN A 8 -3.93 -0.21 -12.22
C ASN A 8 -3.82 -0.42 -10.68
N PRO A 9 -4.56 0.34 -9.85
CA PRO A 9 -4.55 0.19 -8.39
C PRO A 9 -4.90 -1.21 -7.87
N LEU A 10 -5.58 -2.03 -8.68
CA LEU A 10 -5.92 -3.41 -8.34
C LEU A 10 -4.74 -4.38 -8.46
N VAL A 11 -3.64 -4.01 -9.12
CA VAL A 11 -2.51 -4.93 -9.34
C VAL A 11 -1.84 -5.31 -8.03
N LEU A 12 -1.51 -4.35 -7.18
CA LEU A 12 -0.88 -4.64 -5.88
C LEU A 12 -1.72 -5.58 -5.00
N PRO A 13 -3.02 -5.32 -4.76
CA PRO A 13 -3.82 -6.23 -3.96
C PRO A 13 -4.08 -7.57 -4.65
N MET A 14 -4.09 -7.65 -5.99
CA MET A 14 -4.12 -8.93 -6.69
C MET A 14 -2.86 -9.76 -6.41
N LEU A 15 -1.67 -9.16 -6.57
CA LEU A 15 -0.41 -9.83 -6.27
C LEU A 15 -0.36 -10.29 -4.81
N GLY A 16 -0.78 -9.41 -3.89
CA GLY A 16 -0.79 -9.67 -2.46
C GLY A 16 -1.72 -10.82 -2.07
N LEU A 17 -2.96 -10.83 -2.56
CA LEU A 17 -3.87 -11.97 -2.35
C LEU A 17 -3.24 -13.25 -2.88
N LEU A 18 -2.75 -13.26 -4.12
CA LEU A 18 -2.15 -14.45 -4.73
C LEU A 18 -0.88 -14.95 -4.00
N ALA A 19 -0.18 -14.07 -3.28
CA ALA A 19 0.93 -14.47 -2.41
C ALA A 19 0.46 -15.21 -1.14
N GLU A 20 -0.75 -14.92 -0.64
CA GLU A 20 -1.35 -15.67 0.48
C GLU A 20 -1.73 -17.10 0.06
N SER A 21 -2.31 -17.25 -1.14
CA SER A 21 -2.64 -18.55 -1.73
C SER A 21 -3.01 -18.44 -3.22
N PRO A 22 -2.82 -19.50 -4.02
CA PRO A 22 -3.47 -19.61 -5.32
C PRO A 22 -5.00 -19.46 -5.20
N ARG A 23 -5.63 -18.87 -6.22
CA ARG A 23 -7.08 -18.60 -6.23
C ARG A 23 -7.65 -18.65 -7.63
N GLN A 24 -8.87 -19.17 -7.72
CA GLN A 24 -9.73 -19.03 -8.89
C GLN A 24 -10.00 -17.55 -9.21
N GLN A 25 -10.06 -17.17 -10.48
CA GLN A 25 -10.29 -15.76 -10.90
C GLN A 25 -11.54 -15.14 -10.27
N TYR A 26 -12.62 -15.90 -10.16
CA TYR A 26 -13.86 -15.46 -9.51
C TYR A 26 -13.67 -15.20 -8.01
N ALA A 27 -12.95 -16.10 -7.31
CA ALA A 27 -12.65 -15.94 -5.89
C ALA A 27 -11.74 -14.73 -5.65
N LEU A 28 -10.75 -14.50 -6.53
CA LEU A 28 -9.91 -13.30 -6.49
C LEU A 28 -10.74 -12.02 -6.63
N PHE A 29 -11.71 -11.99 -7.56
CA PHE A 29 -12.63 -10.85 -7.70
C PHE A 29 -13.48 -10.64 -6.45
N ALA A 30 -14.06 -11.70 -5.90
CA ALA A 30 -14.92 -11.63 -4.71
C ALA A 30 -14.15 -11.08 -3.51
N GLU A 31 -12.93 -11.58 -3.27
CA GLU A 31 -12.06 -11.16 -2.18
C GLU A 31 -11.61 -9.71 -2.32
N LEU A 32 -11.23 -9.27 -3.54
CA LEU A 32 -10.88 -7.87 -3.79
C LEU A 32 -12.02 -6.92 -3.43
N ARG A 33 -13.26 -7.30 -3.79
CA ARG A 33 -14.44 -6.49 -3.51
C ARG A 33 -14.75 -6.42 -2.02
N ASP A 34 -14.56 -7.52 -1.29
CA ASP A 34 -14.85 -7.61 0.13
C ASP A 34 -13.77 -6.90 0.98
N ARG A 35 -12.51 -7.27 0.78
CA ARG A 35 -11.37 -6.76 1.56
C ARG A 35 -11.00 -5.32 1.22
N TYR A 36 -11.25 -4.88 -0.01
CA TYR A 36 -10.90 -3.54 -0.50
C TYR A 36 -12.11 -2.80 -1.05
N ALA A 37 -13.17 -2.67 -0.24
CA ALA A 37 -14.41 -1.99 -0.61
C ALA A 37 -14.24 -0.53 -1.06
N PHE A 38 -13.12 0.12 -0.70
CA PHE A 38 -12.77 1.47 -1.17
C PHE A 38 -12.21 1.50 -2.61
N LEU A 39 -11.88 0.34 -3.19
CA LEU A 39 -11.47 0.22 -4.59
C LEU A 39 -12.68 -0.08 -5.48
N ARG A 40 -12.75 0.60 -6.63
CA ARG A 40 -13.78 0.31 -7.63
C ARG A 40 -13.42 -0.95 -8.42
N VAL A 41 -13.75 -2.11 -7.88
CA VAL A 41 -13.51 -3.41 -8.52
C VAL A 41 -14.62 -3.73 -9.54
N LYS A 42 -14.23 -4.03 -10.78
CA LYS A 42 -15.12 -4.58 -11.80
C LYS A 42 -14.60 -5.93 -12.24
N THR A 43 -15.50 -6.88 -12.44
CA THR A 43 -15.16 -8.23 -12.91
C THR A 43 -14.31 -8.18 -14.18
N SER A 44 -14.75 -7.48 -15.23
CA SER A 44 -13.99 -7.36 -16.49
C SER A 44 -12.56 -6.83 -16.31
N THR A 45 -12.35 -5.92 -15.36
CA THR A 45 -11.03 -5.40 -15.02
C THR A 45 -10.15 -6.48 -14.40
N VAL A 46 -10.66 -7.28 -13.46
CA VAL A 46 -9.90 -8.39 -12.86
C VAL A 46 -9.45 -9.39 -13.91
N TYR A 47 -10.34 -9.85 -14.79
CA TYR A 47 -9.99 -10.78 -15.88
C TYR A 47 -8.91 -10.20 -16.81
N THR A 48 -9.03 -8.93 -17.18
CA THR A 48 -8.03 -8.25 -18.02
C THR A 48 -6.68 -8.13 -17.32
N LEU A 49 -6.69 -7.83 -16.02
CA LEU A 49 -5.46 -7.72 -15.22
C LEU A 49 -4.80 -9.07 -14.98
N VAL A 50 -5.57 -10.15 -14.76
CA VAL A 50 -5.00 -11.50 -14.65
C VAL A 50 -4.24 -11.88 -15.92
N GLY A 51 -4.84 -11.68 -17.10
CA GLY A 51 -4.13 -11.91 -18.36
C GLY A 51 -2.91 -10.98 -18.54
N SER A 52 -2.92 -9.79 -17.92
CA SER A 52 -1.77 -8.88 -17.93
C SER A 52 -0.65 -9.38 -17.02
N LEU A 53 -0.98 -9.88 -15.81
CA LEU A 53 -0.03 -10.52 -14.91
C LEU A 53 0.63 -11.73 -15.56
N GLU A 54 -0.15 -12.58 -16.22
CA GLU A 54 0.35 -13.73 -16.95
C GLU A 54 1.31 -13.35 -18.08
N ARG A 55 0.94 -12.40 -18.94
CA ARG A 55 1.81 -11.92 -20.02
C ARG A 55 3.12 -11.31 -19.53
N ASN A 56 3.13 -10.75 -18.32
CA ASN A 56 4.34 -10.21 -17.68
C ASN A 56 5.10 -11.27 -16.85
N GLY A 57 4.66 -12.53 -16.85
CA GLY A 57 5.29 -13.62 -16.09
C GLY A 57 5.13 -13.47 -14.57
N LEU A 58 4.19 -12.65 -14.09
CA LEU A 58 3.96 -12.40 -12.66
C LEU A 58 2.96 -13.38 -12.04
N ALA A 59 2.13 -13.99 -12.86
CA ALA A 59 1.19 -15.02 -12.45
C ALA A 59 1.17 -16.14 -13.49
N ALA A 60 0.78 -17.34 -13.07
CA ALA A 60 0.49 -18.45 -13.96
C ALA A 60 -0.99 -18.82 -13.84
N LEU A 61 -1.62 -19.09 -14.98
CA LEU A 61 -2.96 -19.65 -15.03
C LEU A 61 -2.85 -21.14 -15.32
N ASP A 62 -3.56 -21.95 -14.56
CA ASP A 62 -3.76 -23.35 -14.90
C ASP A 62 -5.07 -23.56 -15.69
N GLY A 63 -5.28 -24.80 -16.12
CA GLY A 63 -6.43 -25.19 -16.94
C GLY A 63 -7.80 -24.98 -16.29
N GLU A 64 -7.86 -24.72 -14.98
CA GLU A 64 -9.11 -24.48 -14.25
C GLU A 64 -9.34 -23.00 -13.94
N GLN A 65 -8.54 -22.07 -14.49
CA GLN A 65 -8.53 -20.65 -14.14
C GLN A 65 -8.06 -20.37 -12.71
N GLU A 66 -7.34 -21.30 -12.08
CA GLU A 66 -6.59 -21.01 -10.88
C GLU A 66 -5.42 -20.12 -11.24
N VAL A 67 -5.30 -19.02 -10.53
CA VAL A 67 -4.21 -18.06 -10.66
C VAL A 67 -3.26 -18.31 -9.51
N SER A 68 -1.99 -18.50 -9.81
CA SER A 68 -0.91 -18.63 -8.84
C SER A 68 0.18 -17.60 -9.11
N LEU A 69 0.84 -17.13 -8.05
CA LEU A 69 1.92 -16.15 -8.17
C LEU A 69 3.22 -16.85 -8.56
N THR A 70 3.97 -16.29 -9.51
CA THR A 70 5.31 -16.78 -9.86
C THR A 70 6.36 -16.24 -8.90
N ARG A 71 7.61 -16.73 -9.01
CA ARG A 71 8.74 -16.15 -8.26
C ARG A 71 8.94 -14.68 -8.63
N GLU A 72 8.80 -14.34 -9.90
CA GLU A 72 8.87 -12.99 -10.43
C GLU A 72 7.72 -12.13 -9.90
N GLY A 73 6.52 -12.70 -9.76
CA GLY A 73 5.37 -12.07 -9.12
C GLY A 73 5.59 -11.75 -7.65
N ILE A 74 6.22 -12.66 -6.89
CA ILE A 74 6.61 -12.42 -5.49
C ILE A 74 7.63 -11.27 -5.40
N ALA A 75 8.63 -11.27 -6.28
CA ALA A 75 9.64 -10.21 -6.33
C ALA A 75 9.01 -8.85 -6.68
N GLU A 76 8.06 -8.83 -7.62
CA GLU A 76 7.33 -7.62 -7.99
C GLU A 76 6.41 -7.12 -6.87
N LEU A 77 5.73 -8.02 -6.15
CA LEU A 77 4.95 -7.68 -4.96
C LEU A 77 5.84 -6.97 -3.93
N ARG A 78 6.99 -7.57 -3.58
CA ARG A 78 7.96 -6.98 -2.65
C ARG A 78 8.38 -5.59 -3.11
N ARG A 79 8.80 -5.45 -4.37
CA ARG A 79 9.25 -4.17 -4.93
C ARG A 79 8.17 -3.10 -4.86
N ARG A 80 6.92 -3.43 -5.16
CA ARG A 80 5.80 -2.48 -5.10
C ARG A 80 5.44 -2.11 -3.67
N VAL A 81 5.44 -3.07 -2.74
CA VAL A 81 5.21 -2.79 -1.31
C VAL A 81 6.26 -1.78 -0.82
N GLU A 82 7.53 -2.03 -1.11
CA GLU A 82 8.62 -1.13 -0.72
C GLU A 82 8.45 0.27 -1.32
N ALA A 83 8.23 0.36 -2.64
CA ALA A 83 8.06 1.63 -3.33
C ALA A 83 6.86 2.43 -2.80
N HIS A 84 5.71 1.77 -2.62
CA HIS A 84 4.50 2.45 -2.17
C HIS A 84 4.55 2.87 -0.71
N LEU A 85 5.19 2.10 0.18
CA LEU A 85 5.39 2.55 1.56
C LEU A 85 6.34 3.75 1.64
N ARG A 86 7.30 3.86 0.71
CA ARG A 86 8.25 4.99 0.66
C ARG A 86 7.63 6.24 0.04
N GLU A 87 6.91 6.09 -1.07
CA GLU A 87 6.55 7.18 -1.98
C GLU A 87 5.07 7.56 -1.97
N ALA A 88 4.16 6.62 -1.67
CA ALA A 88 2.73 6.90 -1.80
C ALA A 88 2.25 7.87 -0.71
N ASP A 89 1.41 8.82 -1.10
CA ASP A 89 0.74 9.72 -0.17
C ASP A 89 -0.35 8.94 0.60
N PRO A 90 -0.23 8.79 1.94
CA PRO A 90 -1.21 8.08 2.76
C PRO A 90 -2.62 8.70 2.71
N ASN A 91 -2.74 9.95 2.25
CA ASN A 91 -3.97 10.73 2.28
C ASN A 91 -4.67 10.77 0.93
N ALA A 92 -3.92 10.59 -0.15
CA ALA A 92 -4.43 10.73 -1.51
C ALA A 92 -4.42 9.41 -2.30
N ASP A 93 -3.61 8.42 -1.90
CA ASP A 93 -3.43 7.19 -2.67
C ASP A 93 -3.72 5.93 -1.83
N PRO A 94 -4.70 5.08 -2.23
CA PRO A 94 -4.93 3.80 -1.55
C PRO A 94 -3.71 2.87 -1.54
N LYS A 95 -2.73 3.07 -2.44
CA LYS A 95 -1.52 2.24 -2.52
C LYS A 95 -0.77 2.17 -1.21
N PHE A 96 -0.71 3.24 -0.41
CA PHE A 96 -0.03 3.21 0.88
C PHE A 96 -0.69 2.22 1.85
N ALA A 97 -2.01 2.31 2.01
CA ALA A 97 -2.78 1.43 2.88
C ALA A 97 -2.73 -0.03 2.40
N ILE A 98 -2.79 -0.26 1.09
CA ILE A 98 -2.67 -1.61 0.52
C ILE A 98 -1.24 -2.15 0.73
N ALA A 99 -0.20 -1.34 0.56
CA ALA A 99 1.16 -1.77 0.81
C ALA A 99 1.39 -2.14 2.28
N LEU A 100 0.80 -1.40 3.23
CA LEU A 100 0.77 -1.77 4.64
C LEU A 100 0.10 -3.14 4.87
N ALA A 101 -0.99 -3.44 4.16
CA ALA A 101 -1.68 -4.73 4.28
C ALA A 101 -0.78 -5.92 3.89
N TYR A 102 0.22 -5.70 3.03
CA TYR A 102 1.16 -6.72 2.57
C TYR A 102 2.59 -6.52 3.07
N LEU A 103 2.77 -5.74 4.14
CA LEU A 103 4.08 -5.45 4.74
C LEU A 103 4.90 -6.72 5.05
N GLY A 104 4.22 -7.81 5.43
CA GLY A 104 4.82 -9.10 5.78
C GLY A 104 5.65 -9.76 4.66
N ILE A 105 5.54 -9.29 3.41
CA ILE A 105 6.37 -9.80 2.30
C ILE A 105 7.84 -9.36 2.39
N LEU A 106 8.10 -8.30 3.18
CA LEU A 106 9.44 -7.80 3.47
C LEU A 106 10.05 -8.58 4.64
N PRO A 107 11.38 -8.69 4.73
CA PRO A 107 12.03 -9.07 5.98
C PRO A 107 11.64 -8.09 7.11
N PRO A 108 11.44 -8.55 8.35
CA PRO A 108 10.94 -7.71 9.44
C PRO A 108 11.86 -6.51 9.74
N GLY A 109 13.18 -6.70 9.63
CA GLY A 109 14.14 -5.61 9.79
C GLY A 109 14.01 -4.52 8.72
N ASP A 110 13.85 -4.93 7.46
CA ASP A 110 13.67 -4.00 6.33
C ASP A 110 12.33 -3.26 6.45
N ALA A 111 11.26 -3.96 6.84
CA ALA A 111 9.97 -3.36 7.11
C ALA A 111 10.05 -2.29 8.21
N ALA A 112 10.67 -2.60 9.35
CA ALA A 112 10.82 -1.66 10.46
C ALA A 112 11.66 -0.44 10.07
N ALA A 113 12.78 -0.66 9.36
CA ALA A 113 13.64 0.41 8.87
C ALA A 113 12.89 1.36 7.92
N LEU A 114 12.14 0.80 6.96
CA LEU A 114 11.36 1.58 6.00
C LEU A 114 10.26 2.39 6.68
N LEU A 115 9.53 1.79 7.63
CA LEU A 115 8.49 2.49 8.38
C LEU A 115 9.07 3.65 9.20
N ARG A 116 10.28 3.49 9.76
CA ARG A 116 10.98 4.57 10.46
C ARG A 116 11.41 5.69 9.54
N GLU A 117 11.99 5.37 8.39
CA GLU A 117 12.36 6.35 7.36
C GLU A 117 11.12 7.18 6.98
N ARG A 118 10.01 6.50 6.66
CA ARG A 118 8.75 7.16 6.32
C ARG A 118 8.22 8.03 7.47
N ALA A 119 8.29 7.54 8.69
CA ALA A 119 7.84 8.30 9.86
C ALA A 119 8.71 9.54 10.13
N GLN A 120 10.01 9.50 9.80
CA GLN A 120 10.89 10.68 9.87
C GLN A 120 10.52 11.72 8.82
N ALA A 121 10.27 11.29 7.58
CA ALA A 121 9.81 12.19 6.52
C ALA A 121 8.51 12.90 6.91
N LEU A 122 7.50 12.16 7.37
CA LEU A 122 6.21 12.74 7.81
C LEU A 122 6.37 13.70 9.01
N LYS A 123 7.32 13.46 9.92
CA LYS A 123 7.65 14.40 11.00
C LYS A 123 8.27 15.68 10.46
N ALA A 124 9.13 15.60 9.44
CA ALA A 124 9.70 16.78 8.81
C ALA A 124 8.62 17.60 8.10
N ASP A 125 7.73 16.94 7.35
CA ASP A 125 6.60 17.57 6.67
C ASP A 125 5.65 18.25 7.67
N ALA A 126 5.35 17.59 8.79
CA ALA A 126 4.52 18.18 9.84
C ALA A 126 5.15 19.45 10.44
N ARG A 127 6.47 19.45 10.68
CA ARG A 127 7.19 20.62 11.19
C ARG A 127 7.20 21.76 10.18
N ALA A 128 7.40 21.46 8.90
CA ALA A 128 7.35 22.46 7.84
C ALA A 128 5.95 23.10 7.74
N ALA A 129 4.89 22.28 7.84
CA ALA A 129 3.52 22.77 7.86
C ALA A 129 3.23 23.66 9.09
N ASP A 130 3.66 23.24 10.28
CA ASP A 130 3.52 24.03 11.50
C ASP A 130 4.21 25.40 11.40
N GLU A 131 5.39 25.45 10.78
CA GLU A 131 6.12 26.70 10.58
C GLU A 131 5.37 27.65 9.64
N VAL A 132 4.87 27.17 8.51
CA VAL A 132 4.06 27.96 7.58
C VAL A 132 2.81 28.52 8.27
N LEU A 133 2.12 27.70 9.08
CA LEU A 133 0.94 28.12 9.82
C LEU A 133 1.29 29.23 10.82
N ARG A 134 2.38 29.05 11.57
CA ARG A 134 2.88 30.02 12.56
C ARG A 134 3.25 31.36 11.93
N GLU A 135 3.86 31.35 10.75
CA GLU A 135 4.37 32.55 10.07
C GLU A 135 3.30 33.29 9.25
N SER A 136 2.19 32.62 8.92
CA SER A 136 1.13 33.20 8.08
C SER A 136 0.52 34.49 8.66
N GLY A 137 0.49 34.63 10.00
CA GLY A 137 -0.24 35.72 10.68
C GLY A 137 -1.75 35.69 10.44
N VAL A 138 -2.26 34.64 9.79
CA VAL A 138 -3.69 34.44 9.49
C VAL A 138 -4.35 33.77 10.69
N ALA A 139 -5.60 34.15 10.99
CA ALA A 139 -6.37 33.48 12.05
C ALA A 139 -6.55 31.98 11.75
N GLU A 140 -6.38 31.13 12.77
CA GLU A 140 -6.48 29.66 12.66
C GLU A 140 -7.71 29.19 11.89
N LEU A 141 -8.88 29.80 12.14
CA LEU A 141 -10.13 29.43 11.49
C LEU A 141 -10.07 29.54 9.95
N HIS A 142 -9.27 30.47 9.42
CA HIS A 142 -9.08 30.66 7.98
C HIS A 142 -7.98 29.77 7.38
N MET A 143 -7.26 29.01 8.21
CA MET A 143 -6.20 28.05 7.82
C MET A 143 -6.46 26.65 8.40
N ILE A 144 -7.71 26.37 8.78
CA ILE A 144 -8.09 25.19 9.57
C ILE A 144 -7.73 23.88 8.88
N GLU A 145 -7.77 23.85 7.54
CA GLU A 145 -7.35 22.73 6.72
C GLU A 145 -5.85 22.44 6.87
N GLY A 146 -5.01 23.47 6.99
CA GLY A 146 -3.58 23.30 7.23
C GLY A 146 -3.32 22.71 8.62
N HIS A 147 -4.01 23.20 9.65
CA HIS A 147 -3.93 22.63 11.01
C HIS A 147 -4.39 21.16 11.04
N PHE A 148 -5.47 20.84 10.31
CA PHE A 148 -5.95 19.47 10.15
C PHE A 148 -4.91 18.56 9.50
N LEU A 149 -4.31 19.00 8.37
CA LEU A 149 -3.29 18.23 7.66
C LEU A 149 -2.02 18.03 8.50
N ALA A 150 -1.52 19.08 9.17
CA ALA A 150 -0.36 18.98 10.05
C ALA A 150 -0.60 18.01 11.22
N SER A 151 -1.80 18.04 11.82
CA SER A 151 -2.19 17.09 12.87
C SER A 151 -2.17 15.65 12.37
N ARG A 152 -2.68 15.41 11.16
CA ARG A 152 -2.69 14.09 10.53
C ARG A 152 -1.28 13.55 10.25
N LEU A 153 -0.37 14.38 9.72
CA LEU A 153 1.04 13.99 9.50
C LEU A 153 1.71 13.54 10.81
N ARG A 154 1.47 14.25 11.92
CA ARG A 154 1.98 13.85 13.24
C ARG A 154 1.39 12.52 13.71
N HIS A 155 0.09 12.32 13.50
CA HIS A 155 -0.58 11.07 13.84
C HIS A 155 0.05 9.90 13.08
N ASP A 156 0.16 10.01 11.76
CA ASP A 156 0.68 8.96 10.89
C ASP A 156 2.12 8.62 11.26
N ALA A 157 2.98 9.62 11.46
CA ALA A 157 4.35 9.39 11.90
C ALA A 157 4.44 8.69 13.27
N THR A 158 3.55 9.03 14.21
CA THR A 158 3.50 8.38 15.52
C THR A 158 3.04 6.94 15.40
N TRP A 159 2.03 6.68 14.56
CA TRP A 159 1.52 5.35 14.31
C TRP A 159 2.58 4.44 13.65
N LEU A 160 3.26 4.92 12.61
CA LEU A 160 4.32 4.17 11.91
C LEU A 160 5.51 3.85 12.82
N ASN A 161 5.94 4.78 13.67
CA ASN A 161 7.01 4.52 14.64
C ASN A 161 6.61 3.44 15.66
N ARG A 162 5.36 3.48 16.15
CA ARG A 162 4.85 2.44 17.05
C ARG A 162 4.79 1.08 16.36
N LEU A 163 4.33 1.06 15.11
CA LEU A 163 4.30 -0.18 14.33
C LEU A 163 5.72 -0.74 14.14
N ALA A 164 6.68 0.07 13.73
CA ALA A 164 8.08 -0.35 13.59
C ALA A 164 8.64 -0.93 14.90
N GLY A 165 8.36 -0.30 16.04
CA GLY A 165 8.76 -0.81 17.35
C GLY A 165 8.16 -2.19 17.67
N ARG A 166 6.88 -2.42 17.33
CA ARG A 166 6.22 -3.73 17.50
C ARG A 166 6.79 -4.82 16.61
N ILE A 167 7.30 -4.46 15.43
CA ILE A 167 7.96 -5.41 14.52
C ILE A 167 9.30 -5.84 15.11
N GLU A 168 10.09 -4.88 15.59
CA GLU A 168 11.42 -5.16 16.17
C GLU A 168 11.36 -5.91 17.49
N SER A 169 10.33 -5.67 18.30
CA SER A 169 10.12 -6.41 19.56
C SER A 169 9.59 -7.83 19.34
N GLY A 170 9.12 -8.16 18.14
CA GLY A 170 8.45 -9.44 17.85
C GLY A 170 7.01 -9.52 18.37
N ASP A 171 6.36 -8.39 18.69
CA ASP A 171 4.94 -8.34 19.10
C ASP A 171 3.97 -8.70 17.96
N LEU A 172 4.48 -8.80 16.74
CA LEU A 172 3.76 -9.20 15.54
C LEU A 172 4.35 -10.51 15.02
N ALA A 173 3.49 -11.51 14.84
CA ALA A 173 3.88 -12.74 14.14
C ALA A 173 4.15 -12.42 12.68
N TRP A 174 5.37 -12.70 12.22
CA TRP A 174 5.75 -12.56 10.82
C TRP A 174 5.45 -13.87 10.08
N PRO A 175 4.87 -13.82 8.87
CA PRO A 175 4.61 -15.00 8.05
C PRO A 175 5.88 -15.67 7.52
#